data_AF-A0A3M6TRI6-F1
#
_entry.id   AF-A0A3M6TRI6-F1
#
_cell.length_a   1.000
_cell.length_b   1.000
_cell.length_c   1.000
_cell.angle_alpha   90.00
_cell.angle_beta   90.00
_cell.angle_gamma   90.00
#
_symmetry.space_group_name_H-M   'P 1'
#
loop_
_entity.id
_entity.type
_entity.pdbx_description
1 polymer ?
#
loop_
_entity_poly.entity_id
_entity_poly.type
_entity_poly.pdbx_seq_one_letter_code
_entity_poly.pdbx_strand_id
1 'polypeptide(L)'
;MAAGSHNVIDVSQIHGHLPDAGDEQWARGQLLITTQDAVSISLTNSAIQHVSVSEGMHPGDACSLLTLLSGVNDGEMEDEIAQALDYQPLALASVSIYVREVRQSKRLPTEKLVDGQRGTTETLLTETNPSYQKSMTTAITLAVEKAMATDRVINHLFTFLALCSPQPILQEVAVNYIMEMDKEFSDKEWIGSRINRSSLFLSKEEGDSVYIRVHGIVRYILDSLKTNYVKDLYIKAVVEAVASFAKFDELDTFINTT
;
A
#
# COMPACT_ATOMS: atom_id res chain seq x y z
N MET A 1 -26.72 -0.19 -4.26
CA MET A 1 -25.70 0.88 -4.38
C MET A 1 -24.36 0.17 -4.45
N ALA A 2 -23.78 0.03 -5.64
CA ALA A 2 -22.50 -0.65 -5.81
C ALA A 2 -21.41 0.43 -5.88
N ALA A 3 -20.58 0.53 -4.84
CA ALA A 3 -19.39 1.36 -4.86
C ALA A 3 -18.23 0.52 -5.36
N GLY A 4 -17.91 0.62 -6.66
CA GLY A 4 -16.73 0.01 -7.25
C GLY A 4 -15.59 1.02 -7.31
N SER A 5 -14.51 0.80 -6.56
CA SER A 5 -13.28 1.59 -6.70
C SER A 5 -12.39 0.96 -7.77
N HIS A 6 -12.34 1.54 -8.97
CA HIS A 6 -11.37 1.16 -9.98
C HIS A 6 -10.17 2.11 -9.89
N ASN A 7 -8.97 1.58 -9.67
CA ASN A 7 -7.73 2.33 -9.91
C ASN A 7 -7.51 2.35 -11.42
N VAL A 8 -8.02 3.40 -12.07
CA VAL A 8 -7.90 3.59 -13.51
C VAL A 8 -6.60 4.32 -13.78
N ILE A 9 -5.69 3.68 -14.51
CA ILE A 9 -4.37 4.22 -14.87
C ILE A 9 -4.50 5.28 -15.97
N ASP A 10 -5.56 5.22 -16.78
CA ASP A 10 -5.85 6.16 -17.86
C ASP A 10 -7.36 6.41 -17.99
N VAL A 11 -7.78 7.66 -17.75
CA VAL A 11 -9.19 8.09 -17.81
C VAL A 11 -9.80 7.85 -19.20
N SER A 12 -8.99 7.84 -20.27
CA SER A 12 -9.46 7.55 -21.63
C SER A 12 -10.09 6.15 -21.75
N GLN A 13 -9.65 5.18 -20.93
CA GLN A 13 -10.15 3.82 -20.93
C GLN A 13 -11.53 3.67 -20.28
N ILE A 14 -11.97 4.66 -19.50
CA ILE A 14 -13.29 4.67 -18.86
C ILE A 14 -14.23 5.72 -19.42
N HIS A 15 -13.78 6.58 -20.34
CA HIS A 15 -14.59 7.68 -20.85
C HIS A 15 -15.89 7.20 -21.50
N GLY A 16 -15.91 6.02 -22.14
CA GLY A 16 -17.13 5.41 -22.69
C GLY A 16 -18.08 4.79 -21.65
N HIS A 17 -17.67 4.76 -20.38
CA HIS A 17 -18.41 4.22 -19.25
C HIS A 17 -18.81 5.30 -18.23
N LEU A 18 -18.37 6.54 -18.44
CA LEU A 18 -18.78 7.69 -17.65
C LEU A 18 -20.09 8.25 -18.20
N PRO A 19 -21.01 8.71 -17.33
CA PRO A 19 -22.27 9.29 -17.79
C PRO A 19 -22.02 10.59 -18.57
N ASP A 20 -22.67 10.70 -19.71
CA ASP A 20 -22.78 11.98 -20.42
C ASP A 20 -23.77 12.91 -19.69
N ALA A 21 -23.62 14.22 -19.90
CA ALA A 21 -24.54 15.19 -19.34
C ALA A 21 -25.97 14.96 -19.88
N GLY A 22 -26.89 14.58 -18.99
CA GLY A 22 -28.29 14.28 -19.35
C GLY A 22 -28.58 12.81 -19.63
N ASP A 23 -27.64 11.90 -19.36
CA ASP A 23 -27.85 10.45 -19.50
C ASP A 23 -28.93 9.94 -18.54
N GLU A 24 -30.07 9.53 -19.11
CA GLU A 24 -31.23 9.02 -18.37
C GLU A 24 -30.95 7.65 -17.72
N GLN A 25 -29.95 6.88 -18.20
CA GLN A 25 -29.60 5.57 -17.65
C GLN A 25 -29.01 5.68 -16.23
N TRP A 26 -28.38 6.80 -15.92
CA TRP A 26 -27.77 7.02 -14.60
C TRP A 26 -28.72 7.62 -13.57
N ALA A 27 -29.99 7.87 -13.92
CA ALA A 27 -31.06 8.24 -12.99
C ALA A 27 -30.68 9.31 -11.92
N ARG A 28 -29.88 10.32 -12.30
CA ARG A 28 -29.34 11.37 -11.40
C ARG A 28 -28.28 10.88 -10.38
N GLY A 29 -27.55 9.81 -10.71
CA GLY A 29 -26.43 9.31 -9.92
C GLY A 29 -25.31 10.35 -9.79
N GLN A 30 -24.59 10.29 -8.68
CA GLN A 30 -23.42 11.14 -8.42
C GLN A 30 -22.16 10.27 -8.52
N LEU A 31 -21.10 10.82 -9.10
CA LEU A 31 -19.81 10.16 -9.22
C LEU A 31 -18.77 10.94 -8.42
N LEU A 32 -18.06 10.24 -7.53
CA LEU A 32 -16.89 10.76 -6.84
C LEU A 32 -15.64 10.13 -7.47
N ILE A 33 -14.74 10.99 -7.97
CA ILE A 33 -13.47 10.58 -8.57
C ILE A 33 -12.33 11.10 -7.70
N THR A 34 -11.39 10.24 -7.36
CA THR A 34 -10.11 10.63 -6.77
C THR A 34 -9.03 10.53 -7.86
N THR A 35 -8.30 11.61 -8.12
CA THR A 35 -7.22 11.63 -9.11
C THR A 35 -6.01 12.41 -8.58
N GLN A 36 -4.81 12.02 -9.01
CA GLN A 36 -3.59 12.81 -8.82
C GLN A 36 -3.36 13.79 -9.98
N ASP A 37 -4.04 13.59 -11.11
CA ASP A 37 -3.96 14.45 -12.28
C ASP A 37 -5.02 15.56 -12.20
N ALA A 38 -4.64 16.66 -11.57
CA ALA A 38 -5.48 17.85 -11.48
C ALA A 38 -5.64 18.58 -12.82
N VAL A 39 -4.71 18.39 -13.77
CA VAL A 39 -4.70 19.11 -15.06
C VAL A 39 -5.78 18.55 -15.99
N SER A 40 -6.08 17.26 -15.89
CA SER A 40 -7.14 16.61 -16.65
C SER A 40 -8.56 16.90 -16.16
N ILE A 41 -8.74 17.66 -15.08
CA ILE A 41 -10.07 18.01 -14.55
C ILE A 41 -10.64 19.20 -15.34
N SER A 42 -11.63 18.95 -16.19
CA SER A 42 -12.34 20.01 -16.90
C SER A 42 -13.29 20.77 -15.96
N LEU A 43 -12.87 21.97 -15.53
CA LEU A 43 -13.66 22.86 -14.65
C LEU A 43 -14.74 23.67 -15.39
N THR A 44 -14.97 23.38 -16.68
CA THR A 44 -15.90 24.16 -17.51
C THR A 44 -17.37 23.83 -17.26
N ASN A 45 -17.66 22.70 -16.59
CA ASN A 45 -19.02 22.27 -16.31
C ASN A 45 -19.43 22.56 -14.86
N SER A 46 -20.50 23.33 -14.66
CA SER A 46 -21.05 23.70 -13.34
C SER A 46 -21.57 22.51 -12.51
N ALA A 47 -21.79 21.35 -13.13
CA ALA A 47 -22.16 20.12 -12.43
C ALA A 47 -20.97 19.42 -11.75
N ILE A 48 -19.73 19.85 -12.05
CA ILE A 48 -18.51 19.29 -11.48
C ILE A 48 -18.08 20.14 -10.30
N GLN A 49 -17.96 19.51 -9.13
CA GLN A 49 -17.32 20.11 -7.96
C GLN A 49 -15.93 19.51 -7.80
N HIS A 50 -14.94 20.36 -7.57
CA HIS A 50 -13.56 19.97 -7.35
C HIS A 50 -13.12 20.36 -5.94
N VAL A 51 -12.56 19.41 -5.21
CA VAL A 51 -11.93 19.62 -3.91
C VAL A 51 -10.46 19.24 -4.04
N SER A 52 -9.57 20.23 -3.95
CA SER A 52 -8.13 19.99 -3.99
C SER A 52 -7.64 19.46 -2.65
N VAL A 53 -6.85 18.40 -2.67
CA VAL A 53 -6.10 17.86 -1.52
C VAL A 53 -4.62 17.82 -1.90
N SER A 54 -4.04 19.01 -2.07
CA SER A 54 -2.65 19.19 -2.54
C SER A 54 -1.63 19.33 -1.41
N GLU A 55 -2.08 19.74 -0.23
CA GLU A 55 -1.24 19.93 0.95
C GLU A 55 -1.19 18.66 1.80
N GLY A 56 -0.13 18.53 2.61
CA GLY A 56 -0.07 17.53 3.67
C GLY A 56 -1.12 17.76 4.76
N MET A 57 -1.19 16.85 5.73
CA MET A 57 -2.11 16.97 6.86
C MET A 57 -1.82 18.23 7.67
N HIS A 58 -2.85 18.72 8.37
CA HIS A 58 -2.65 19.79 9.33
C HIS A 58 -1.60 19.39 10.38
N PRO A 59 -0.66 20.26 10.78
CA PRO A 59 0.46 19.88 11.65
C PRO A 59 0.02 19.20 12.96
N GLY A 60 -1.04 19.72 13.61
CA GLY A 60 -1.58 19.10 14.83
C GLY A 60 -2.12 17.68 14.61
N ASP A 61 -2.71 17.41 13.46
CA ASP A 61 -3.22 16.08 13.10
C ASP A 61 -2.05 15.15 12.73
N ALA A 62 -1.00 15.68 12.09
CA ALA A 62 0.21 14.95 11.77
C ALA A 62 0.94 14.45 13.01
N CYS A 63 1.17 15.32 14.00
CA CYS A 63 1.79 14.92 15.25
C CYS A 63 0.89 13.93 16.01
N SER A 64 -0.43 14.17 16.04
CA SER A 64 -1.39 13.23 16.64
C SER A 64 -1.34 11.84 15.99
N LEU A 65 -1.21 11.77 14.66
CA LEU A 65 -1.07 10.50 13.93
C LEU A 65 0.25 9.80 14.26
N LEU A 66 1.36 10.54 14.32
CA LEU A 66 2.67 10.02 14.71
C LEU A 66 2.62 9.41 16.11
N THR A 67 2.13 10.16 17.10
CA THR A 67 1.96 9.70 18.49
C THR A 67 1.11 8.44 18.54
N LEU A 68 -0.05 8.46 17.87
CA LEU A 68 -1.01 7.36 17.87
C LEU A 68 -0.42 6.06 17.32
N LEU A 69 0.28 6.13 16.19
CA LEU A 69 0.80 4.95 15.50
C LEU A 69 2.14 4.46 16.04
N SER A 70 3.00 5.39 16.48
CA SER A 70 4.35 5.06 16.97
C SER A 70 4.38 4.72 18.47
N GLY A 71 3.45 5.27 19.24
CA GLY A 71 3.47 5.23 20.71
C GLY A 71 4.55 6.12 21.33
N VAL A 72 5.12 7.05 20.57
CA VAL A 72 6.04 8.09 21.04
C VAL A 72 5.24 9.31 21.48
N ASN A 73 5.72 10.03 22.49
CA ASN A 73 5.16 11.31 22.90
C ASN A 73 6.36 12.20 23.27
N ASP A 74 7.06 12.63 22.23
CA ASP A 74 8.24 13.49 22.30
C ASP A 74 8.05 14.59 21.26
N GLY A 75 7.35 15.65 21.68
CA GLY A 75 6.76 16.64 20.77
C GLY A 75 7.77 17.34 19.86
N GLU A 76 9.02 17.52 20.30
CA GLU A 76 10.07 18.15 19.48
C GLU A 76 10.50 17.23 18.32
N MET A 77 10.69 15.93 18.59
CA MET A 77 11.00 14.93 17.57
C MET A 77 9.84 14.73 16.58
N GLU A 78 8.59 14.76 17.08
CA GLU A 78 7.39 14.60 16.25
C GLU A 78 7.24 15.75 15.25
N ASP A 79 7.46 16.99 15.68
CA ASP A 79 7.38 18.18 14.83
C ASP A 79 8.44 18.15 13.72
N GLU A 80 9.70 17.82 14.06
CA GLU A 80 10.79 17.70 13.07
C GLU A 80 10.50 16.62 12.02
N ILE A 81 10.03 15.45 12.45
CA ILE A 81 9.68 14.35 11.55
C ILE A 81 8.48 14.74 10.68
N ALA A 82 7.45 15.35 11.26
CA ALA A 82 6.27 15.73 10.51
C ALA A 82 6.58 16.75 9.42
N GLN A 83 7.42 17.73 9.75
CA GLN A 83 7.90 18.73 8.81
C GLN A 83 8.77 18.12 7.70
N ALA A 84 9.71 17.23 8.04
CA ALA A 84 10.58 16.58 7.05
C ALA A 84 9.83 15.69 6.05
N LEU A 85 8.63 15.22 6.44
CA LEU A 85 7.75 14.40 5.60
C LEU A 85 6.66 15.22 4.91
N ASP A 86 6.76 16.55 4.93
CA ASP A 86 5.79 17.49 4.36
C ASP A 86 4.35 17.17 4.81
N TYR A 87 4.22 16.69 6.04
CA TYR A 87 2.98 16.28 6.67
C TYR A 87 2.18 15.25 5.88
N GLN A 88 2.83 14.48 5.00
CA GLN A 88 2.15 13.55 4.11
C GLN A 88 1.62 12.32 4.89
N PRO A 89 0.29 12.04 4.87
CA PRO A 89 -0.31 11.01 5.72
C PRO A 89 0.33 9.62 5.59
N LEU A 90 0.62 9.20 4.36
CA LEU A 90 1.22 7.90 4.08
C LEU A 90 2.67 7.80 4.57
N ALA A 91 3.44 8.88 4.42
CA ALA A 91 4.82 8.95 4.90
C ALA A 91 4.86 8.90 6.43
N LEU A 92 4.01 9.70 7.09
CA LEU A 92 3.86 9.75 8.54
C LEU A 92 3.49 8.39 9.11
N ALA A 93 2.48 7.72 8.54
CA ALA A 93 2.08 6.38 8.97
C ALA A 93 3.21 5.36 8.84
N SER A 94 3.98 5.44 7.75
CA SER A 94 5.10 4.52 7.49
C SER A 94 6.27 4.73 8.45
N VAL A 95 6.68 5.99 8.68
CA VAL A 95 7.71 6.31 9.70
C VAL A 95 7.24 5.90 11.09
N SER A 96 5.96 6.07 11.41
CA SER A 96 5.41 5.67 12.71
C SER A 96 5.58 4.18 12.96
N ILE A 97 5.31 3.33 11.94
CA ILE A 97 5.59 1.89 12.04
C ILE A 97 7.08 1.66 12.26
N TYR A 98 7.94 2.27 11.45
CA TYR A 98 9.38 2.10 11.58
C TYR A 98 9.87 2.42 13.01
N VAL A 99 9.45 3.57 13.55
CA VAL A 99 9.80 3.99 14.92
C VAL A 99 9.29 2.99 15.96
N ARG A 100 8.04 2.52 15.83
CA ARG A 100 7.46 1.51 16.71
C ARG A 100 8.25 0.20 16.68
N GLU A 101 8.58 -0.29 15.50
CA GLU A 101 9.34 -1.54 15.30
C GLU A 101 10.79 -1.42 15.79
N VAL A 102 11.44 -0.29 15.55
CA VAL A 102 12.79 -0.02 16.07
C VAL A 102 12.79 -0.03 17.58
N ARG A 103 11.81 0.57 18.27
CA ARG A 103 11.76 0.56 19.74
C ARG A 103 11.55 -0.84 20.34
N GLN A 104 10.73 -1.67 19.69
CA GLN A 104 10.50 -3.04 20.14
C GLN A 104 11.75 -3.92 19.97
N SER A 105 12.58 -3.62 18.96
CA SER A 105 13.89 -4.24 18.80
C SER A 105 14.95 -3.51 19.65
N LYS A 106 15.65 -4.16 20.58
CA LYS A 106 16.66 -3.49 21.46
C LYS A 106 17.93 -2.94 20.75
N ARG A 107 17.87 -2.47 19.50
CA ARG A 107 19.01 -1.94 18.71
C ARG A 107 18.65 -0.59 18.03
N LEU A 108 19.35 0.47 18.47
CA LEU A 108 19.40 1.89 18.00
C LEU A 108 19.96 2.04 16.55
N PRO A 109 20.04 3.24 15.88
CA PRO A 109 19.65 4.62 16.22
C PRO A 109 18.75 5.35 15.16
N THR A 110 18.29 6.56 15.50
CA THR A 110 17.34 7.46 14.79
C THR A 110 17.93 8.30 13.64
N GLU A 111 19.24 8.27 13.40
CA GLU A 111 19.94 9.22 12.51
C GLU A 111 19.73 8.98 11.00
N LYS A 112 19.24 7.81 10.59
CA LYS A 112 19.10 7.45 9.15
C LYS A 112 17.92 8.11 8.42
N LEU A 113 17.03 8.80 9.13
CA LEU A 113 15.88 9.47 8.51
C LEU A 113 16.25 10.83 7.91
N VAL A 114 17.27 11.51 8.46
CA VAL A 114 17.69 12.86 8.03
C VAL A 114 18.66 12.80 6.84
N ASP A 115 19.51 11.77 6.77
CA ASP A 115 20.36 11.51 5.61
C ASP A 115 19.62 10.63 4.59
N GLY A 116 18.93 11.26 3.64
CA GLY A 116 18.22 10.62 2.51
C GLY A 116 19.15 9.89 1.53
N GLN A 117 19.86 8.87 2.01
CA GLN A 117 20.89 8.12 1.32
C GLN A 117 20.34 6.81 0.76
N ARG A 118 19.53 6.91 -0.31
CA ARG A 118 19.25 5.80 -1.25
C ARG A 118 18.84 6.29 -2.65
N GLY A 119 19.78 6.96 -3.32
CA GLY A 119 19.52 7.73 -4.55
C GLY A 119 19.06 6.98 -5.81
N THR A 120 19.15 5.65 -5.90
CA THR A 120 18.83 4.94 -7.17
C THR A 120 17.34 4.65 -7.34
N THR A 121 16.67 4.13 -6.30
CA THR A 121 15.23 3.85 -6.31
C THR A 121 14.39 5.14 -6.25
N GLU A 122 14.92 6.16 -5.57
CA GLU A 122 14.31 7.48 -5.36
C GLU A 122 14.26 8.34 -6.62
N THR A 123 15.35 8.38 -7.41
CA THR A 123 15.42 9.21 -8.65
C THR A 123 14.41 8.72 -9.70
N LEU A 124 14.33 7.39 -9.89
CA LEU A 124 13.38 6.78 -10.82
C LEU A 124 11.91 6.99 -10.41
N LEU A 125 11.61 7.12 -9.12
CA LEU A 125 10.26 7.38 -8.63
C LEU A 125 9.80 8.81 -8.86
N THR A 126 10.66 9.79 -8.57
CA THR A 126 10.39 11.20 -8.88
C THR A 126 10.22 11.43 -10.37
N GLU A 127 10.91 10.64 -11.21
CA GLU A 127 10.75 10.66 -12.67
C GLU A 127 9.45 10.00 -13.14
N THR A 128 9.02 8.90 -12.49
CA THR A 128 7.84 8.13 -12.91
C THR A 128 6.53 8.69 -12.34
N ASN A 129 6.56 9.30 -11.16
CA ASN A 129 5.44 10.02 -10.57
C ASN A 129 5.96 11.20 -9.73
N PRO A 130 5.94 12.43 -10.27
CA PRO A 130 6.47 13.62 -9.60
C PRO A 130 5.72 14.01 -8.33
N SER A 131 4.56 13.39 -8.05
CA SER A 131 3.81 13.59 -6.81
C SER A 131 4.47 12.94 -5.60
N TYR A 132 5.41 12.00 -5.80
CA TYR A 132 6.14 11.39 -4.69
C TYR A 132 7.41 12.19 -4.37
N GLN A 133 7.41 12.83 -3.21
CA GLN A 133 8.60 13.48 -2.69
C GLN A 133 9.64 12.46 -2.22
N LYS A 134 10.92 12.85 -2.31
CA LYS A 134 12.07 12.02 -1.92
C LYS A 134 11.92 11.50 -0.48
N SER A 135 11.53 12.36 0.46
CA SER A 135 11.33 12.04 1.88
C SER A 135 10.29 10.94 2.11
N MET A 136 9.15 10.98 1.40
CA MET A 136 8.12 9.94 1.46
C MET A 136 8.66 8.58 0.99
N THR A 137 9.38 8.56 -0.13
CA THR A 137 9.94 7.32 -0.68
C THR A 137 10.93 6.68 0.28
N THR A 138 11.84 7.48 0.86
CA THR A 138 12.83 7.00 1.84
C THR A 138 12.13 6.43 3.08
N ALA A 139 11.13 7.14 3.63
CA ALA A 139 10.35 6.70 4.78
C ALA A 139 9.68 5.34 4.57
N ILE A 140 9.00 5.18 3.43
CA ILE A 140 8.29 3.93 3.10
C ILE A 140 9.29 2.80 2.84
N THR A 141 10.41 3.10 2.17
CA THR A 141 11.47 2.11 1.94
C THR A 141 12.01 1.58 3.27
N LEU A 142 12.36 2.47 4.21
CA LEU A 142 12.84 2.07 5.53
C LEU A 142 11.81 1.26 6.31
N ALA A 143 10.53 1.63 6.24
CA ALA A 143 9.45 0.89 6.87
C ALA A 143 9.30 -0.53 6.29
N VAL A 144 9.32 -0.67 4.96
CA VAL A 144 9.25 -1.97 4.27
C VAL A 144 10.45 -2.84 4.63
N GLU A 145 11.67 -2.31 4.50
CA GLU A 145 12.89 -3.07 4.80
C GLU A 145 12.96 -3.52 6.25
N LYS A 146 12.60 -2.63 7.18
CA LYS A 146 12.58 -2.96 8.61
C LYS A 146 11.53 -4.03 8.90
N ALA A 147 10.32 -3.89 8.37
CA ALA A 147 9.25 -4.87 8.58
C ALA A 147 9.60 -6.25 8.01
N MET A 148 10.23 -6.31 6.83
CA MET A 148 10.75 -7.57 6.26
C MET A 148 11.84 -8.19 7.12
N ALA A 149 12.66 -7.39 7.80
CA ALA A 149 13.73 -7.87 8.66
C ALA A 149 13.24 -8.32 10.06
N THR A 150 12.14 -7.75 10.57
CA THR A 150 11.64 -8.02 11.93
C THR A 150 10.46 -8.97 12.00
N ASP A 151 9.59 -9.00 10.99
CA ASP A 151 8.37 -9.80 10.99
C ASP A 151 8.38 -10.80 9.81
N ARG A 152 8.53 -12.09 10.15
CA ARG A 152 8.56 -13.20 9.18
C ARG A 152 7.27 -13.31 8.36
N VAL A 153 6.11 -13.03 8.97
CA VAL A 153 4.82 -13.06 8.29
C VAL A 153 4.79 -11.97 7.21
N ILE A 154 5.19 -10.75 7.57
CA ILE A 154 5.26 -9.63 6.64
C ILE A 154 6.30 -9.86 5.55
N ASN A 155 7.46 -10.43 5.89
CA ASN A 155 8.48 -10.79 4.91
C ASN A 155 7.93 -11.77 3.85
N HIS A 156 7.34 -12.88 4.28
CA HIS A 156 6.73 -13.85 3.37
C HIS A 156 5.61 -13.22 2.53
N LEU A 157 4.75 -12.40 3.16
CA LEU A 157 3.68 -11.71 2.45
C LEU A 157 4.22 -10.76 1.38
N PHE A 158 5.27 -9.99 1.66
CA PHE A 158 5.87 -9.11 0.67
C PHE A 158 6.54 -9.87 -0.48
N THR A 159 7.19 -11.00 -0.19
CA THR A 159 7.68 -11.91 -1.24
C THR A 159 6.52 -12.41 -2.12
N PHE A 160 5.41 -12.85 -1.51
CA PHE A 160 4.23 -13.31 -2.23
C PHE A 160 3.64 -12.22 -3.13
N LEU A 161 3.39 -11.04 -2.55
CA LEU A 161 2.79 -9.92 -3.28
C LEU A 161 3.68 -9.44 -4.41
N ALA A 162 5.01 -9.47 -4.25
CA ALA A 162 5.93 -9.19 -5.35
C ALA A 162 5.70 -10.14 -6.53
N LEU A 163 5.45 -11.43 -6.28
CA LEU A 163 5.17 -12.40 -7.36
C LEU A 163 3.81 -12.19 -8.03
N CYS A 164 2.86 -11.55 -7.35
CA CYS A 164 1.49 -11.38 -7.84
C CYS A 164 1.31 -10.12 -8.68
N SER A 165 0.18 -10.01 -9.38
CA SER A 165 -0.29 -8.77 -10.01
C SER A 165 -0.61 -7.69 -8.94
N PRO A 166 -0.58 -6.37 -9.25
CA PRO A 166 -0.99 -5.32 -8.32
C PRO A 166 -2.47 -5.33 -7.91
N GLN A 167 -3.27 -6.26 -8.43
CA GLN A 167 -4.68 -6.38 -8.08
C GLN A 167 -4.88 -6.88 -6.64
N PRO A 168 -6.02 -6.55 -5.99
CA PRO A 168 -6.36 -7.10 -4.69
C PRO A 168 -6.38 -8.63 -4.72
N ILE A 169 -5.82 -9.24 -3.68
CA ILE A 169 -5.73 -10.70 -3.54
C ILE A 169 -6.50 -11.11 -2.30
N LEU A 170 -7.19 -12.25 -2.36
CA LEU A 170 -7.86 -12.78 -1.19
C LEU A 170 -6.86 -13.08 -0.06
N GLN A 171 -7.16 -12.60 1.14
CA GLN A 171 -6.32 -12.76 2.33
C GLN A 171 -6.08 -14.24 2.62
N GLU A 172 -7.06 -15.11 2.42
CA GLU A 172 -6.91 -16.54 2.66
C GLU A 172 -5.81 -17.17 1.79
N VAL A 173 -5.71 -16.78 0.52
CA VAL A 173 -4.64 -17.25 -0.38
C VAL A 173 -3.27 -16.83 0.17
N ALA A 174 -3.15 -15.60 0.65
CA ALA A 174 -1.91 -15.11 1.24
C ALA A 174 -1.56 -15.82 2.56
N VAL A 175 -2.55 -16.11 3.41
CA VAL A 175 -2.36 -16.88 4.66
C VAL A 175 -1.89 -18.30 4.34
N ASN A 176 -2.53 -18.96 3.37
CA ASN A 176 -2.12 -20.30 2.93
C ASN A 176 -0.68 -20.30 2.42
N TYR A 177 -0.28 -19.29 1.63
CA TYR A 177 1.10 -19.14 1.19
C TYR A 177 2.10 -19.07 2.34
N ILE A 178 1.81 -18.27 3.36
CA ILE A 178 2.72 -18.08 4.50
C ILE A 178 2.90 -19.38 5.26
N MET A 179 1.82 -20.14 5.47
CA MET A 179 1.88 -21.46 6.12
C MET A 179 2.65 -22.50 5.31
N GLU A 180 2.60 -22.42 3.97
CA GLU A 180 3.37 -23.31 3.10
C GLU A 180 4.85 -22.95 3.07
N MET A 181 5.16 -21.66 2.98
CA MET A 181 6.53 -21.16 3.00
C MET A 181 7.25 -21.48 4.29
N ASP A 182 6.55 -21.41 5.42
CA ASP A 182 7.11 -21.51 6.75
C ASP A 182 6.20 -22.34 7.67
N LYS A 183 6.56 -23.62 7.79
CA LYS A 183 5.79 -24.65 8.50
C LYS A 183 5.70 -24.44 10.01
N GLU A 184 6.44 -23.48 10.57
CA GLU A 184 6.29 -23.06 11.95
C GLU A 184 4.97 -22.31 12.19
N PHE A 185 4.38 -21.73 11.14
CA PHE A 185 3.08 -21.07 11.23
C PHE A 185 1.94 -22.07 10.98
N SER A 186 1.09 -22.26 11.98
CA SER A 186 -0.08 -23.15 11.93
C SER A 186 -1.42 -22.46 12.22
N ASP A 187 -1.39 -21.25 12.80
CA ASP A 187 -2.57 -20.50 13.21
C ASP A 187 -2.96 -19.46 12.15
N LYS A 188 -3.98 -19.79 11.35
CA LYS A 188 -4.51 -18.92 10.28
C LYS A 188 -5.02 -17.59 10.81
N GLU A 189 -5.74 -17.60 11.92
CA GLU A 189 -6.36 -16.40 12.51
C GLU A 189 -5.28 -15.44 13.02
N TRP A 190 -4.24 -15.99 13.66
CA TRP A 190 -3.11 -15.21 14.12
C TRP A 190 -2.37 -14.52 12.97
N ILE A 191 -2.09 -15.24 11.88
CA ILE A 191 -1.46 -14.70 10.66
C ILE A 191 -2.34 -13.60 10.07
N GLY A 192 -3.64 -13.85 9.90
CA GLY A 192 -4.60 -12.86 9.39
C GLY A 192 -4.60 -11.59 10.24
N SER A 193 -4.62 -11.71 11.56
CA SER A 193 -4.56 -10.55 12.46
C SER A 193 -3.24 -9.77 12.33
N ARG A 194 -2.11 -10.46 12.06
CA ARG A 194 -0.83 -9.81 11.83
C ARG A 194 -0.83 -8.99 10.55
N ILE A 195 -1.39 -9.52 9.48
CA ILE A 195 -1.55 -8.81 8.21
C ILE A 195 -2.41 -7.56 8.42
N ASN A 196 -3.56 -7.70 9.07
CA ASN A 196 -4.53 -6.61 9.29
C ASN A 196 -4.02 -5.51 10.23
N ARG A 197 -3.01 -5.79 11.06
CA ARG A 197 -2.40 -4.82 11.98
C ARG A 197 -1.30 -3.97 11.33
N SER A 198 -0.83 -4.33 10.14
CA SER A 198 0.21 -3.59 9.44
C SER A 198 -0.42 -2.54 8.52
N SER A 199 -0.01 -1.28 8.67
CA SER A 199 -0.49 -0.19 7.83
C SER A 199 0.23 -0.08 6.48
N LEU A 200 1.14 -1.01 6.17
CA LEU A 200 1.71 -1.17 4.83
C LEU A 200 0.76 -1.92 3.86
N PHE A 201 -0.30 -2.52 4.40
CA PHE A 201 -1.32 -3.23 3.64
C PHE A 201 -2.66 -2.52 3.76
N LEU A 202 -3.45 -2.62 2.70
CA LEU A 202 -4.84 -2.20 2.66
C LEU A 202 -5.71 -3.44 2.61
N SER A 203 -6.54 -3.63 3.63
CA SER A 203 -7.57 -4.67 3.65
C SER A 203 -8.93 -4.07 3.27
N LYS A 204 -9.71 -4.82 2.50
CA LYS A 204 -11.10 -4.50 2.14
C LYS A 204 -11.95 -5.74 2.36
N GLU A 205 -13.02 -5.59 3.13
CA GLU A 205 -14.04 -6.62 3.30
C GLU A 205 -15.07 -6.50 2.18
N GLU A 206 -15.39 -7.63 1.54
CA GLU A 206 -16.40 -7.75 0.50
C GLU A 206 -17.20 -9.03 0.73
N GLY A 207 -18.38 -8.88 1.34
CA GLY A 207 -19.12 -10.03 1.90
C GLY A 207 -18.34 -10.68 3.03
N ASP A 208 -18.22 -12.01 2.98
CA ASP A 208 -17.44 -12.81 3.94
C ASP A 208 -15.94 -12.90 3.56
N SER A 209 -15.54 -12.24 2.47
CA SER A 209 -14.17 -12.30 1.93
C SER A 209 -13.37 -11.05 2.26
N VAL A 210 -12.11 -11.23 2.67
CA VAL A 210 -11.17 -10.14 2.91
C VAL A 210 -10.14 -10.10 1.81
N TYR A 211 -10.02 -8.98 1.11
CA TYR A 211 -9.01 -8.76 0.08
C TYR A 211 -7.91 -7.84 0.61
N ILE A 212 -6.66 -8.16 0.29
CA ILE A 212 -5.49 -7.37 0.63
C ILE A 212 -4.82 -6.82 -0.62
N ARG A 213 -4.27 -5.61 -0.51
CA ARG A 213 -3.41 -4.99 -1.52
C ARG A 213 -2.37 -4.10 -0.85
N VAL A 214 -1.41 -3.62 -1.63
CA VAL A 214 -0.42 -2.62 -1.19
C VAL A 214 -0.62 -1.31 -1.95
N HIS A 215 -0.19 -0.19 -1.35
CA HIS A 215 -0.16 1.09 -2.04
C HIS A 215 0.82 1.04 -3.24
N GLY A 216 0.59 1.85 -4.27
CA GLY A 216 1.41 1.85 -5.50
C GLY A 216 2.90 2.09 -5.23
N ILE A 217 3.23 2.95 -4.28
CA ILE A 217 4.62 3.20 -3.85
C ILE A 217 5.26 1.98 -3.18
N VAL A 218 4.53 1.26 -2.33
CA VAL A 218 5.01 0.01 -1.72
C VAL A 218 5.19 -1.05 -2.80
N ARG A 219 4.25 -1.14 -3.75
CA ARG A 219 4.36 -2.04 -4.89
C ARG A 219 5.64 -1.80 -5.69
N TYR A 220 5.91 -0.54 -6.01
CA TYR A 220 7.13 -0.17 -6.72
C TYR A 220 8.40 -0.58 -5.96
N ILE A 221 8.43 -0.33 -4.64
CA ILE A 221 9.56 -0.75 -3.78
C ILE A 221 9.74 -2.26 -3.85
N LEU A 222 8.67 -3.05 -3.74
CA LEU A 222 8.72 -4.51 -3.85
C LEU A 222 9.24 -4.98 -5.22
N ASP A 223 8.81 -4.33 -6.29
CA ASP A 223 9.26 -4.65 -7.65
C ASP A 223 10.77 -4.38 -7.81
N SER A 224 11.32 -3.34 -7.17
CA SER A 224 12.77 -3.06 -7.17
C SER A 224 13.57 -4.13 -6.40
N LEU A 225 12.98 -4.71 -5.33
CA LEU A 225 13.62 -5.71 -4.48
C LEU A 225 13.68 -7.11 -5.13
N LYS A 226 12.88 -7.38 -6.18
CA LYS A 226 12.87 -8.67 -6.91
C LYS A 226 14.22 -9.10 -7.45
N THR A 227 15.10 -8.15 -7.70
CA THR A 227 16.41 -8.39 -8.33
C THR A 227 17.43 -9.09 -7.41
N ASN A 228 17.16 -9.23 -6.11
CA ASN A 228 18.14 -9.69 -5.12
C ASN A 228 17.87 -11.08 -4.49
N TYR A 229 16.96 -11.89 -5.04
CA TYR A 229 16.65 -13.21 -4.45
C TYR A 229 17.73 -14.27 -4.74
N VAL A 230 18.06 -15.05 -3.71
CA VAL A 230 18.77 -16.33 -3.87
C VAL A 230 17.87 -17.28 -4.68
N LYS A 231 18.39 -17.84 -5.78
CA LYS A 231 17.62 -18.61 -6.76
C LYS A 231 16.73 -19.68 -6.14
N ASP A 232 17.24 -20.45 -5.18
CA ASP A 232 16.48 -21.54 -4.56
C ASP A 232 15.30 -21.03 -3.73
N LEU A 233 15.48 -19.90 -3.04
CA LEU A 233 14.41 -19.25 -2.28
C LEU A 233 13.34 -18.66 -3.19
N TYR A 234 13.76 -18.13 -4.35
CA TYR A 234 12.83 -17.63 -5.38
C TYR A 234 12.00 -18.76 -5.99
N ILE A 235 12.63 -19.89 -6.34
CA ILE A 235 11.91 -21.06 -6.89
C ILE A 235 10.89 -21.57 -5.85
N LYS A 236 11.30 -21.70 -4.59
CA LYS A 236 10.38 -22.09 -3.52
C LYS A 236 9.20 -21.12 -3.42
N ALA A 237 9.46 -19.81 -3.39
CA ALA A 237 8.42 -18.79 -3.34
C ALA A 237 7.44 -18.88 -4.52
N VAL A 238 7.92 -19.13 -5.74
CA VAL A 238 7.04 -19.32 -6.91
C VAL A 238 6.19 -20.59 -6.77
N VAL A 239 6.79 -21.71 -6.37
CA VAL A 239 6.06 -22.99 -6.20
C VAL A 239 4.96 -22.85 -5.16
N GLU A 240 5.27 -22.29 -3.98
CA GLU A 240 4.28 -22.14 -2.92
C GLU A 240 3.20 -21.11 -3.28
N ALA A 241 3.54 -20.06 -4.04
CA ALA A 241 2.54 -19.11 -4.54
C ALA A 241 1.52 -19.81 -5.43
N VAL A 242 1.97 -20.60 -6.41
CA VAL A 242 1.08 -21.37 -7.29
C VAL A 242 0.23 -22.37 -6.49
N ALA A 243 0.84 -23.09 -5.55
CA ALA A 243 0.13 -24.04 -4.70
C ALA A 243 -0.97 -23.37 -3.85
N SER A 244 -0.74 -22.14 -3.41
CA SER A 244 -1.69 -21.39 -2.57
C SER A 244 -2.92 -20.95 -3.35
N PHE A 245 -2.75 -20.55 -4.61
CA PHE A 245 -3.88 -20.29 -5.51
C PHE A 245 -4.64 -21.57 -5.87
N ALA A 246 -3.93 -22.69 -6.05
CA ALA A 246 -4.57 -23.97 -6.40
C ALA A 246 -5.40 -24.59 -5.26
N LYS A 247 -5.11 -24.22 -4.00
CA LYS A 247 -5.90 -24.65 -2.83
C LYS A 247 -7.17 -23.83 -2.61
N PHE A 248 -7.38 -22.79 -3.42
CA PHE A 248 -8.60 -22.01 -3.37
C PHE A 248 -9.62 -22.62 -4.34
N ASP A 249 -10.67 -23.25 -3.79
CA ASP A 249 -11.64 -24.10 -4.50
C ASP A 249 -12.52 -23.35 -5.54
N GLU A 250 -12.35 -22.04 -5.72
CA GLU A 250 -13.08 -21.20 -6.68
C GLU A 250 -12.30 -20.84 -7.96
N LEU A 251 -11.24 -21.56 -8.31
CA LEU A 251 -10.54 -21.34 -9.58
C LEU A 251 -11.48 -21.54 -10.79
N ASP A 252 -12.52 -22.38 -10.65
CA ASP A 252 -13.54 -22.61 -11.68
C ASP A 252 -14.43 -21.38 -11.94
N THR A 253 -14.54 -20.45 -11.00
CA THR A 253 -15.30 -19.20 -11.17
C THR A 253 -14.49 -18.14 -11.92
N PHE A 254 -13.17 -18.13 -11.77
CA PHE A 254 -12.29 -17.16 -12.44
C PHE A 254 -12.11 -17.46 -13.93
N ILE A 255 -12.13 -18.73 -14.34
CA ILE A 255 -11.94 -19.15 -15.75
C ILE A 255 -13.22 -18.96 -16.58
N ASN A 256 -14.40 -18.97 -15.95
CA ASN A 256 -15.68 -18.89 -16.64
C ASN A 256 -16.18 -17.45 -16.94
N THR A 257 -15.32 -16.43 -16.74
CA THR A 257 -15.69 -15.02 -16.99
C THR A 257 -14.76 -14.25 -17.95
N THR A 258 -13.85 -14.94 -18.65
CA THR A 258 -13.19 -14.40 -19.86
C THR A 258 -13.94 -14.80 -21.11
#